data_AF-A0A838LBR3-F1
#
_entry.id   AF-A0A838LBR3-F1
#
_cell.length_a   1.000
_cell.length_b   1.000
_cell.length_c   1.000
_cell.angle_alpha   90.00
_cell.angle_beta   90.00
_cell.angle_gamma   90.00
#
_symmetry.space_group_name_H-M   'P 1'
#
loop_
_entity.id
_entity.type
_entity.pdbx_description
1 polymer ?
#
loop_
_entity_poly.entity_id
_entity_poly.type
_entity_poly.pdbx_seq_one_letter_code
_entity_poly.pdbx_strand_id
1 'polypeptide(L)'
;MVDTLNRLAATIAARKGADAGSSYTASLFANGLPKIAQKLGEEATETVIAAMQRDPKAVTGEAADLLFHLLVLLDASGVPLAEVLAELDRREGVSGLDEKASRTIAPEAEAAPKPLSAPAAPEPAPGIALGGPAPASRRRIRRG
;
A
#
# COMPACT_ATOMS: atom_id res chain seq x y z
N MET A 1 -5.64 0.65 34.46
CA MET A 1 -4.54 1.46 33.91
C MET A 1 -4.88 1.73 32.45
N VAL A 2 -4.95 2.98 32.00
CA VAL A 2 -5.35 3.28 30.61
C VAL A 2 -4.10 3.33 29.73
N ASP A 3 -4.01 2.38 28.81
CA ASP A 3 -2.91 2.26 27.86
C ASP A 3 -2.78 3.50 26.95
N THR A 4 -1.54 3.80 26.55
CA THR A 4 -1.18 4.94 25.70
C THR A 4 -1.81 4.84 24.31
N LEU A 5 -1.88 3.65 23.69
CA LEU A 5 -2.52 3.50 22.38
C LEU A 5 -4.02 3.77 22.47
N ASN A 6 -4.69 3.29 23.53
CA ASN A 6 -6.10 3.60 23.79
C ASN A 6 -6.38 5.11 23.97
N ARG A 7 -5.52 5.84 24.72
CA ARG A 7 -5.65 7.31 24.85
C ARG A 7 -5.41 8.04 23.52
N LEU A 8 -4.47 7.56 22.71
CA LEU A 8 -4.16 8.13 21.41
C LEU A 8 -5.30 7.90 20.41
N ALA A 9 -5.83 6.68 20.33
CA ALA A 9 -6.98 6.33 19.51
C ALA A 9 -8.23 7.17 19.86
N ALA A 10 -8.54 7.33 21.15
CA ALA A 10 -9.64 8.21 21.59
C ALA A 10 -9.41 9.68 21.18
N THR A 11 -8.17 10.16 21.22
CA THR A 11 -7.81 11.51 20.77
C THR A 11 -7.93 11.68 19.26
N ILE A 12 -7.62 10.64 18.49
CA ILE A 12 -7.77 10.61 17.04
C ILE A 12 -9.25 10.63 16.65
N ALA A 13 -10.06 9.74 17.23
CA ALA A 13 -11.50 9.67 17.02
C ALA A 13 -12.21 11.00 17.33
N ALA A 14 -11.83 11.66 18.44
CA ALA A 14 -12.38 12.96 18.84
C ALA A 14 -12.04 14.12 17.87
N ARG A 15 -11.08 13.94 16.95
CA ARG A 15 -10.72 14.91 15.90
C ARG A 15 -11.32 14.60 14.53
N LYS A 16 -12.01 13.47 14.38
CA LYS A 16 -12.70 13.09 13.14
C LYS A 16 -13.91 13.99 12.92
N GLY A 17 -14.01 14.58 11.73
CA GLY A 17 -15.06 15.55 11.40
C GLY A 17 -14.89 16.93 12.06
N ALA A 18 -13.80 17.18 12.78
CA ALA A 18 -13.41 18.54 13.16
C ALA A 18 -12.95 19.33 11.93
N ASP A 19 -12.91 20.66 12.04
CA ASP A 19 -12.44 21.53 10.96
C ASP A 19 -11.01 21.14 10.51
N ALA A 20 -10.78 21.11 9.20
CA ALA A 20 -9.52 20.63 8.62
C ALA A 20 -8.29 21.47 9.01
N GLY A 21 -8.46 22.75 9.36
CA GLY A 21 -7.40 23.62 9.86
C GLY A 21 -7.14 23.49 11.36
N SER A 22 -8.04 22.86 12.12
CA SER A 22 -7.96 22.79 13.59
C SER A 22 -6.85 21.89 14.13
N SER A 23 -6.43 20.87 13.37
CA SER A 23 -5.34 19.96 13.75
C SER A 23 -4.84 19.12 12.56
N TYR A 24 -3.62 18.60 12.66
CA TYR A 24 -3.08 17.65 11.68
C TYR A 24 -3.96 16.40 11.50
N THR A 25 -4.51 15.88 12.59
CA THR A 25 -5.44 14.73 12.51
C THR A 25 -6.71 15.06 11.73
N ALA A 26 -7.29 16.24 11.94
CA ALA A 26 -8.47 16.69 11.21
C ALA A 26 -8.15 16.91 9.72
N SER A 27 -6.97 17.46 9.38
CA SER A 27 -6.55 17.62 7.99
C SER A 27 -6.33 16.27 7.29
N LEU A 28 -5.79 15.25 7.97
CA LEU A 28 -5.71 13.89 7.44
C LEU A 28 -7.09 13.32 7.10
N PHE A 29 -8.07 13.42 8.02
CA PHE A 29 -9.43 12.96 7.75
C PHE A 29 -10.11 13.73 6.62
N ALA A 30 -9.89 15.05 6.51
CA ALA A 30 -10.42 15.87 5.42
C ALA A 30 -9.82 15.51 4.04
N ASN A 31 -8.56 15.04 4.00
CA ASN A 31 -7.94 14.52 2.77
C ASN A 31 -8.33 13.07 2.44
N GLY A 32 -9.03 12.39 3.34
CA GLY A 32 -9.63 11.07 3.11
C GLY A 32 -8.65 9.89 3.08
N LEU A 33 -9.23 8.69 2.93
CA LEU A 33 -8.54 7.41 3.03
C LEU A 33 -7.27 7.27 2.16
N PRO A 34 -7.22 7.75 0.89
CA PRO A 34 -6.00 7.62 0.07
C PRO A 34 -4.80 8.36 0.67
N LYS A 35 -4.98 9.56 1.24
CA LYS A 35 -3.87 10.30 1.84
C LYS A 35 -3.43 9.70 3.18
N ILE A 36 -4.37 9.15 3.94
CA ILE A 36 -4.08 8.43 5.20
C ILE A 36 -3.27 7.16 4.92
N ALA A 37 -3.69 6.36 3.93
CA ALA A 37 -2.96 5.16 3.50
C ALA A 37 -1.58 5.49 2.91
N GLN A 38 -1.47 6.57 2.12
CA GLN A 38 -0.18 7.08 1.65
C GLN A 38 0.76 7.37 2.83
N LYS A 39 0.30 8.14 3.83
CA LYS A 39 1.12 8.47 5.01
C LYS A 39 1.59 7.21 5.73
N LEU A 40 0.73 6.23 5.98
CA LEU A 40 1.15 4.96 6.59
C LEU A 40 2.26 4.26 5.81
N GLY A 41 2.20 4.28 4.47
CA GLY A 41 3.23 3.70 3.60
C GLY A 41 4.56 4.46 3.62
N GLU A 42 4.53 5.77 3.82
CA GLU A 42 5.72 6.61 4.04
C GLU A 42 6.41 6.20 5.34
N GLU A 43 5.72 6.27 6.50
CA GLU A 43 6.30 5.90 7.81
C GLU A 43 6.82 4.46 7.85
N ALA A 44 6.15 3.52 7.17
CA ALA A 44 6.59 2.13 7.10
C ALA A 44 7.92 1.99 6.33
N THR A 45 8.10 2.78 5.27
CA THR A 45 9.33 2.82 4.48
C THR A 45 10.45 3.50 5.28
N GLU A 46 10.14 4.61 5.96
CA GLU A 46 11.08 5.36 6.80
C GLU A 46 11.54 4.52 8.01
N THR A 47 10.64 3.78 8.66
CA THR A 47 10.98 2.80 9.71
C THR A 47 11.96 1.72 9.22
N VAL A 48 11.75 1.17 8.02
CA VAL A 48 12.65 0.18 7.43
C VAL A 48 14.02 0.80 7.12
N ILE A 49 14.06 2.01 6.57
CA ILE A 49 15.30 2.74 6.28
C ILE A 49 16.08 3.03 7.57
N ALA A 50 15.43 3.51 8.62
CA ALA A 50 16.04 3.76 9.93
C ALA A 50 16.64 2.48 10.54
N ALA A 51 15.93 1.35 10.42
CA ALA A 51 16.41 0.05 10.87
C ALA A 51 17.65 -0.42 10.08
N MET A 52 17.66 -0.24 8.75
CA MET A 52 18.81 -0.55 7.90
C MET A 52 20.04 0.32 8.22
N GLN A 53 19.82 1.59 8.60
CA GLN A 53 20.87 2.50 9.05
C GLN A 53 21.40 2.19 10.46
N ARG A 54 20.73 1.29 11.21
CA ARG A 54 21.05 0.90 12.59
C ARG A 54 21.02 2.08 13.57
N ASP A 55 20.09 3.01 13.38
CA ASP A 55 19.82 4.09 14.33
C ASP A 55 18.57 3.75 15.18
N PRO A 56 18.73 3.31 16.45
CA PRO A 56 17.59 2.95 17.29
C PRO A 56 16.71 4.16 17.66
N LYS A 57 17.26 5.38 17.64
CA LYS A 57 16.52 6.60 17.95
C LYS A 57 15.62 6.99 16.78
N ALA A 58 16.14 6.91 15.55
CA ALA A 58 15.33 7.06 14.35
C ALA A 58 14.23 6.00 14.30
N VAL A 59 14.57 4.70 14.47
CA VAL A 59 13.57 3.61 14.53
C VAL A 59 12.48 3.87 15.57
N THR A 60 12.82 4.42 16.73
CA THR A 60 11.82 4.74 17.77
C THR A 60 10.87 5.87 17.34
N GLY A 61 11.36 6.86 16.58
CA GLY A 61 10.54 7.93 15.99
C GLY A 61 9.62 7.40 14.90
N GLU A 62 10.19 6.83 13.84
CA GLU A 62 9.43 6.33 12.69
C GLU A 62 8.40 5.27 13.10
N ALA A 63 8.73 4.38 14.05
CA ALA A 63 7.78 3.39 14.56
C ALA A 63 6.63 4.02 15.38
N ALA A 64 6.85 5.16 16.06
CA ALA A 64 5.80 5.88 16.76
C ALA A 64 4.86 6.59 15.77
N ASP A 65 5.40 7.20 14.71
CA ASP A 65 4.61 7.83 13.66
C ASP A 65 3.86 6.79 12.80
N LEU A 66 4.48 5.62 12.53
CA LEU A 66 3.83 4.44 11.94
C LEU A 66 2.62 3.99 12.77
N LEU A 67 2.77 3.87 14.10
CA LEU A 67 1.67 3.51 15.00
C LEU A 67 0.57 4.59 15.03
N PHE A 68 0.95 5.87 15.04
CA PHE A 68 -0.01 6.98 14.94
C PHE A 68 -0.82 6.91 13.63
N HIS A 69 -0.14 6.78 12.49
CA HIS A 69 -0.80 6.70 11.19
C HIS A 69 -1.61 5.42 11.00
N LEU A 70 -1.24 4.31 11.66
CA LEU A 70 -2.05 3.10 11.71
C LEU A 70 -3.35 3.34 12.47
N LEU A 71 -3.33 4.01 13.63
CA LEU A 71 -4.54 4.35 14.37
C LEU A 71 -5.47 5.28 13.57
N VAL A 72 -4.92 6.24 12.82
CA VAL A 72 -5.72 7.10 11.91
C VAL A 72 -6.33 6.28 10.77
N LEU A 73 -5.58 5.32 10.18
CA LEU A 73 -6.09 4.44 9.14
C LEU A 73 -7.21 3.52 9.63
N LEU A 74 -7.05 2.92 10.82
CA LEU A 74 -8.04 2.04 11.44
C LEU A 74 -9.36 2.78 11.65
N ASP A 75 -9.32 3.97 12.27
CA ASP A 75 -10.50 4.79 12.48
C ASP A 75 -11.13 5.25 11.15
N ALA A 76 -10.33 5.68 10.17
CA ALA A 76 -10.81 6.02 8.82
C ALA A 76 -11.47 4.84 8.09
N SER A 77 -11.04 3.61 8.39
CA SER A 77 -11.57 2.36 7.83
C SER A 77 -12.74 1.78 8.66
N GLY A 78 -13.09 2.39 9.79
CA GLY A 78 -14.13 1.90 10.69
C GLY A 78 -13.74 0.69 11.53
N VAL A 79 -12.45 0.38 11.66
CA VAL A 79 -11.92 -0.75 12.45
C VAL A 79 -11.51 -0.25 13.85
N PRO A 80 -12.13 -0.73 14.94
CA PRO A 80 -11.72 -0.38 16.30
C PRO A 80 -10.34 -0.93 16.65
N LEU A 81 -9.52 -0.14 17.36
CA LEU A 81 -8.25 -0.62 17.94
C LEU A 81 -8.46 -1.90 18.80
N ALA A 82 -9.59 -2.01 19.50
CA ALA A 82 -9.91 -3.18 20.31
C ALA A 82 -9.99 -4.50 19.50
N GLU A 83 -10.39 -4.45 18.23
CA GLU A 83 -10.41 -5.64 17.37
C GLU A 83 -8.99 -6.05 16.95
N VAL A 84 -8.12 -5.07 16.69
CA VAL A 84 -6.69 -5.32 16.40
C VAL A 84 -5.98 -5.88 17.63
N LEU A 85 -6.26 -5.35 18.82
CA LEU A 85 -5.70 -5.88 20.08
C LEU A 85 -6.20 -7.30 20.35
N ALA A 86 -7.50 -7.58 20.19
CA ALA A 86 -8.03 -8.93 20.36
C ALA A 86 -7.42 -9.95 19.37
N GLU A 87 -7.12 -9.53 18.13
CA GLU A 87 -6.41 -10.36 17.15
C GLU A 87 -4.92 -10.55 17.51
N LEU A 88 -4.28 -9.59 18.18
CA LEU A 88 -2.93 -9.76 18.73
C LEU A 88 -2.93 -10.71 19.93
N ASP A 89 -3.85 -10.56 20.88
CA ASP A 89 -4.02 -11.48 22.02
C ASP A 89 -4.24 -12.92 21.54
N ARG A 90 -5.07 -13.11 20.50
CA ARG A 90 -5.31 -14.41 19.85
C ARG A 90 -4.04 -15.01 19.23
N ARG A 91 -3.13 -14.18 18.73
CA ARG A 91 -1.84 -14.60 18.14
C ARG A 91 -0.77 -14.85 19.20
N GLU A 92 -0.75 -14.11 20.31
CA GLU A 92 0.25 -14.31 21.36
C GLU A 92 0.15 -15.73 21.98
N GLY A 93 -1.07 -16.26 22.08
CA GLY A 93 -1.32 -17.64 22.52
C GLY A 93 -1.02 -18.75 21.51
N VAL A 94 -0.61 -18.43 20.27
CA VAL A 94 -0.31 -19.41 19.20
C VAL A 94 1.04 -19.07 18.59
N SER A 95 2.07 -19.89 18.81
CA SER A 95 3.37 -19.58 18.22
C SER A 95 3.27 -19.56 16.69
N GLY A 96 3.93 -18.60 16.04
CA GLY A 96 3.90 -18.46 14.58
C GLY A 96 4.51 -19.65 13.82
N LEU A 97 5.09 -20.62 14.55
CA LEU A 97 5.52 -21.92 14.03
C LEU A 97 4.35 -22.92 14.00
N ASP A 98 3.51 -22.95 15.03
CA ASP A 98 2.34 -23.84 15.12
C ASP A 98 1.26 -23.47 14.10
N GLU A 99 1.04 -22.16 13.87
CA GLU A 99 0.11 -21.70 12.84
C GLU A 99 0.61 -22.02 11.42
N LYS A 100 1.94 -22.00 11.20
CA LYS A 100 2.54 -22.47 9.93
C LYS A 100 2.42 -23.98 9.78
N ALA A 101 2.72 -24.75 10.83
CA ALA A 101 2.62 -26.21 10.81
C ALA A 101 1.18 -26.69 10.53
N SER A 102 0.19 -25.96 11.05
CA SER A 102 -1.24 -26.23 10.85
C SER A 102 -1.71 -26.03 9.40
N ARG A 103 -0.98 -25.26 8.57
CA ARG A 103 -1.27 -25.06 7.14
C ARG A 103 -0.69 -26.16 6.25
N THR A 104 0.20 -27.01 6.77
CA THR A 104 0.89 -28.06 6.00
C THR A 104 0.07 -29.35 5.83
N ILE A 105 -1.16 -29.42 6.36
CA ILE A 105 -2.05 -30.60 6.23
C ILE A 105 -3.28 -30.27 5.37
N ALA A 106 -3.01 -29.75 4.17
CA ALA A 106 -3.86 -29.97 3.01
C ALA A 106 -2.95 -30.54 1.91
N PRO A 107 -3.06 -31.84 1.57
CA PRO A 107 -2.28 -32.38 0.46
C PRO A 107 -2.90 -31.91 -0.85
N GLU A 108 -2.44 -30.77 -1.36
CA GLU A 108 -2.47 -30.55 -2.81
C GLU A 108 -1.64 -31.66 -3.44
N ALA A 109 -2.31 -32.60 -4.09
CA ALA A 109 -1.64 -33.65 -4.83
C ALA A 109 -0.75 -33.00 -5.90
N GLU A 110 0.55 -33.30 -5.84
CA GLU A 110 1.57 -32.75 -6.73
C GLU A 110 1.34 -33.21 -8.17
N ALA A 111 0.47 -32.50 -8.88
CA ALA A 111 0.33 -32.61 -10.32
C ALA A 111 1.51 -31.88 -10.95
N ALA A 112 2.59 -32.63 -11.24
CA ALA A 112 3.80 -32.12 -11.87
C ALA A 112 3.47 -31.21 -13.08
N PRO A 113 4.17 -30.08 -13.26
CA PRO A 113 3.87 -29.15 -14.34
C PRO A 113 4.05 -29.85 -15.68
N LYS A 114 2.99 -29.88 -16.51
CA LYS A 114 3.11 -30.27 -17.91
C LYS A 114 4.17 -29.37 -18.57
N PRO A 115 5.09 -29.93 -19.39
CA PRO A 115 6.08 -29.11 -20.07
C PRO A 115 5.38 -28.04 -20.91
N LEU A 116 5.87 -26.80 -20.85
CA LEU A 116 5.40 -25.76 -21.76
C LEU A 116 5.63 -26.26 -23.19
N SER A 117 4.55 -26.34 -23.97
CA SER A 117 4.71 -26.34 -25.43
C SER A 117 5.44 -25.07 -25.81
N ALA A 118 6.53 -25.20 -26.55
CA ALA A 118 7.20 -24.03 -27.12
C ALA A 118 6.18 -23.22 -27.95
N PRO A 119 6.24 -21.88 -27.93
CA PRO A 119 5.40 -21.07 -28.80
C PRO A 119 5.74 -21.39 -30.26
N ALA A 120 4.71 -21.51 -31.09
CA ALA A 120 4.90 -21.65 -32.53
C ALA A 120 5.66 -20.42 -33.08
N ALA A 121 6.55 -20.65 -34.05
CA ALA A 121 7.28 -19.57 -34.70
C ALA A 121 6.29 -18.59 -35.38
N PRO A 122 6.56 -17.27 -35.36
CA PRO A 122 5.70 -16.30 -36.02
C PRO A 122 5.69 -16.52 -37.54
N GLU A 123 4.51 -16.41 -38.15
CA GLU A 123 4.36 -16.44 -39.60
C GLU A 123 5.10 -15.26 -40.28
N PRO A 124 5.64 -15.45 -41.50
CA PRO A 124 6.30 -14.38 -42.23
C PRO A 124 5.29 -13.31 -42.66
N ALA A 125 5.64 -12.03 -42.42
CA ALA A 125 4.76 -10.91 -42.74
C ALA A 125 4.48 -10.79 -44.25
N PRO A 126 3.24 -10.44 -44.65
CA PRO A 126 2.88 -10.26 -46.07
C PRO A 126 3.60 -9.03 -46.67
N GLY A 127 4.15 -9.22 -47.87
CA GLY A 127 4.96 -8.21 -48.56
C GLY A 127 4.16 -6.97 -48.97
N ILE A 128 4.66 -5.79 -48.63
CA ILE A 128 4.06 -4.50 -48.99
C ILE A 128 4.56 -4.08 -50.38
N ALA A 129 3.64 -3.98 -51.34
CA ALA A 129 3.95 -3.53 -52.70
C ALA A 129 4.27 -2.02 -52.74
N LEU A 130 5.30 -1.65 -53.49
CA LEU A 130 5.69 -0.25 -53.73
C LEU A 130 4.88 0.36 -54.89
N GLY A 131 4.33 1.57 -54.72
CA GLY A 131 3.96 2.44 -55.84
C GLY A 131 2.74 3.36 -55.63
N GLY A 132 2.94 4.67 -55.71
CA GLY A 132 1.85 5.68 -55.75
C GLY A 132 2.36 7.10 -55.43
N PRO A 133 2.10 8.14 -56.25
CA PRO A 133 2.90 9.37 -56.24
C PRO A 133 2.40 10.48 -55.29
N ALA A 134 3.32 11.41 -54.98
CA ALA A 134 3.12 12.53 -54.05
C ALA A 134 2.25 13.68 -54.60
N PRO A 135 1.48 14.39 -53.74
CA PRO A 135 0.78 15.62 -54.10
C PRO A 135 1.64 16.88 -53.94
N ALA A 136 1.35 17.91 -54.75
CA ALA A 136 2.18 19.11 -54.93
C ALA A 136 1.93 20.25 -53.92
N SER A 137 2.98 21.00 -53.60
CA SER A 137 2.97 22.14 -52.68
C SER A 137 2.51 23.48 -53.31
N ARG A 138 1.40 24.02 -52.78
CA ARG A 138 0.86 25.41 -52.93
C ARG A 138 0.04 25.67 -51.64
N ARG A 139 -0.17 26.85 -51.03
CA ARG A 139 0.08 28.30 -51.26
C ARG A 139 -0.19 29.01 -49.88
N ARG A 140 0.11 30.28 -49.55
CA ARG A 140 0.76 31.45 -50.21
C ARG A 140 1.28 32.43 -49.12
N ILE A 141 2.16 33.36 -49.49
CA ILE A 141 2.61 34.56 -48.76
C ILE A 141 1.47 35.53 -48.36
N ARG A 142 1.55 36.13 -47.15
CA ARG A 142 1.41 37.59 -46.79
C ARG A 142 1.31 37.70 -45.26
N ARG A 143 2.13 38.45 -44.49
CA ARG A 143 2.51 39.88 -44.51
C ARG A 143 1.33 40.85 -44.44
N GLY A 144 1.18 41.44 -43.25
CA GLY A 144 0.40 42.60 -42.85
C GLY A 144 0.93 43.01 -41.49
#